data_AF-A0A2E2MPZ9-F1
#
_entry.id   AF-A0A2E2MPZ9-F1
#
_cell.length_a   1.000
_cell.length_b   1.000
_cell.length_c   1.000
_cell.angle_alpha   90.00
_cell.angle_beta   90.00
_cell.angle_gamma   90.00
#
_symmetry.space_group_name_H-M   'P 1'
#
loop_
_entity.id
_entity.type
_entity.pdbx_description
1 polymer ?
#
loop_
_entity_poly.entity_id
_entity_poly.type
_entity_poly.pdbx_seq_one_letter_code
_entity_poly.pdbx_strand_id
1 'polypeptide(L)'
;MQDEDEKLVEQANDALNALERRYWQSDSEADKAMLRPQIEMAMSAWLQARIQLLKAGTMATEDDLNLIAQIKREIDDARDTQETIVAAARLIMAIGRFVV
;
A
#
# COMPACT_ATOMS: atom_id res chain seq x y z
N MET A 1 -8.18 -18.80 -2.82
CA MET A 1 -8.70 -18.67 -1.46
C MET A 1 -7.58 -18.41 -0.45
N GLN A 2 -6.82 -19.37 0.11
CA GLN A 2 -5.64 -19.01 0.93
C GLN A 2 -4.54 -18.30 0.09
N ASP A 3 -4.46 -18.66 -1.18
CA ASP A 3 -3.58 -18.07 -2.21
C ASP A 3 -3.91 -16.58 -2.51
N GLU A 4 -5.15 -16.13 -2.36
CA GLU A 4 -5.52 -14.74 -2.65
C GLU A 4 -5.10 -13.79 -1.53
N ASP A 5 -5.24 -14.23 -0.28
CA ASP A 5 -4.77 -13.47 0.87
C ASP A 5 -3.24 -13.29 0.84
N GLU A 6 -2.50 -14.36 0.51
CA GLU A 6 -1.05 -14.32 0.34
C GLU A 6 -0.65 -13.34 -0.79
N LYS A 7 -1.28 -13.47 -1.96
CA LYS A 7 -1.07 -12.54 -3.09
C LYS A 7 -1.38 -11.10 -2.71
N LEU A 8 -2.45 -10.85 -1.95
CA LEU A 8 -2.79 -9.51 -1.52
C LEU A 8 -1.71 -8.92 -0.61
N VAL A 9 -1.23 -9.71 0.36
CA VAL A 9 -0.14 -9.29 1.27
C VAL A 9 1.13 -8.96 0.48
N GLU A 10 1.49 -9.79 -0.51
CA GLU A 10 2.64 -9.56 -1.37
C GLU A 10 2.49 -8.31 -2.23
N GLN A 11 1.35 -8.16 -2.93
CA GLN A 11 1.12 -7.00 -3.79
C GLN A 11 1.05 -5.69 -2.99
N ALA A 12 0.46 -5.73 -1.79
CA ALA A 12 0.41 -4.59 -0.90
C ALA A 12 1.81 -4.19 -0.40
N ASN A 13 2.67 -5.18 -0.12
CA ASN A 13 4.07 -4.94 0.20
C ASN A 13 4.82 -4.34 -1.00
N ASP A 14 4.56 -4.78 -2.22
CA ASP A 14 5.15 -4.20 -3.43
C ASP A 14 4.73 -2.74 -3.67
N ALA A 15 3.47 -2.40 -3.38
CA ALA A 15 2.97 -1.03 -3.42
C ALA A 15 3.63 -0.17 -2.34
N LEU A 16 3.80 -0.70 -1.12
CA LEU A 16 4.53 -0.02 -0.05
C LEU A 16 6.00 0.23 -0.41
N ASN A 17 6.68 -0.77 -0.97
CA ASN A 17 8.03 -0.63 -1.49
C ASN A 17 8.11 0.43 -2.61
N ALA A 18 7.05 0.60 -3.40
CA ALA A 18 6.99 1.68 -4.39
C ALA A 18 6.95 3.07 -3.73
N LEU A 19 6.18 3.24 -2.65
CA LEU A 19 6.18 4.47 -1.86
C LEU A 19 7.55 4.75 -1.25
N GLU A 20 8.20 3.74 -0.68
CA GLU A 20 9.55 3.89 -0.13
C GLU A 20 10.56 4.28 -1.19
N ARG A 21 10.49 3.69 -2.40
CA ARG A 21 11.33 4.12 -3.53
C ARG A 21 11.10 5.59 -3.87
N ARG A 22 9.85 6.07 -3.91
CA ARG A 22 9.55 7.50 -4.15
C ARG A 22 10.17 8.40 -3.09
N TYR A 23 10.11 8.00 -1.82
CA TYR A 23 10.77 8.74 -0.74
C TYR A 23 12.29 8.82 -0.93
N TRP A 24 12.94 7.69 -1.28
CA TRP A 24 14.39 7.65 -1.46
C TRP A 24 14.88 8.34 -2.75
N GLN A 25 14.05 8.37 -3.79
CA GLN A 25 14.33 9.06 -5.05
C GLN A 25 14.08 10.57 -4.99
N SER A 26 13.36 11.06 -3.98
CA SER A 26 13.15 12.49 -3.82
C SER A 26 14.42 13.17 -3.31
N ASP A 27 14.88 14.20 -4.01
CA ASP A 27 15.97 15.07 -3.53
C ASP A 27 15.45 16.18 -2.59
N SER A 28 14.12 16.32 -2.45
CA SER A 28 13.48 17.36 -1.64
C SER A 28 13.20 16.86 -0.22
N GLU A 29 13.83 17.49 0.77
CA GLU A 29 13.55 17.19 2.19
C GLU A 29 12.11 17.54 2.59
N ALA A 30 11.49 18.53 1.93
CA ALA A 30 10.08 18.85 2.15
C ALA A 30 9.18 17.70 1.66
N ASP A 31 9.47 17.14 0.49
CA ASP A 31 8.71 16.00 -0.04
C ASP A 31 8.90 14.75 0.82
N LYS A 32 10.13 14.49 1.26
CA LYS A 32 10.41 13.41 2.22
C LYS A 32 9.62 13.57 3.51
N ALA A 33 9.56 14.79 4.06
CA ALA A 33 8.78 15.09 5.25
C ALA A 33 7.28 14.85 5.06
N MET A 34 6.76 15.06 3.84
CA MET A 34 5.37 14.76 3.50
C MET A 34 5.11 13.26 3.26
N LEU A 35 6.04 12.55 2.62
CA LEU A 35 5.90 11.13 2.27
C LEU A 35 6.09 10.19 3.46
N ARG A 36 7.03 10.51 4.37
CA ARG A 36 7.33 9.69 5.55
C ARG A 36 6.08 9.28 6.36
N PRO A 37 5.20 10.20 6.79
CA PRO A 37 4.01 9.81 7.55
C PRO A 37 3.07 8.90 6.75
N GLN A 38 2.97 9.08 5.43
CA GLN A 38 2.14 8.21 4.58
C GLN A 38 2.70 6.79 4.50
N ILE A 39 4.02 6.65 4.40
CA ILE A 39 4.70 5.35 4.42
C ILE A 39 4.49 4.65 5.76
N GLU A 40 4.67 5.37 6.87
CA GLU A 40 4.47 4.82 8.22
C GLU A 40 3.02 4.34 8.44
N MET A 41 2.03 5.11 7.94
CA MET A 41 0.63 4.72 7.98
C MET A 41 0.32 3.51 7.10
N ALA A 42 0.85 3.47 5.87
CA ALA A 42 0.67 2.35 4.94
C ALA A 42 1.31 1.06 5.48
N MET A 43 2.51 1.17 6.06
CA MET A 43 3.20 0.06 6.73
C MET A 43 2.38 -0.48 7.90
N SER A 44 1.85 0.40 8.76
CA SER A 44 1.01 0.00 9.88
C SER A 44 -0.26 -0.73 9.41
N ALA A 45 -0.95 -0.20 8.41
CA ALA A 45 -2.13 -0.83 7.81
C ALA A 45 -1.79 -2.21 7.21
N TRP A 46 -0.68 -2.32 6.47
CA TRP A 46 -0.21 -3.57 5.89
C TRP A 46 0.09 -4.64 6.96
N LEU A 47 0.82 -4.28 8.02
CA LEU A 47 1.11 -5.20 9.11
C LEU A 47 -0.16 -5.73 9.77
N GLN A 48 -1.12 -4.84 10.03
CA GLN A 48 -2.40 -5.22 10.63
C GLN A 48 -3.22 -6.13 9.72
N ALA A 49 -3.36 -5.79 8.45
CA ALA A 49 -4.07 -6.61 7.46
C ALA A 49 -3.41 -7.98 7.30
N ARG A 50 -2.07 -8.03 7.21
CA ARG A 50 -1.33 -9.31 7.14
C ARG A 50 -1.64 -10.20 8.35
N ILE A 51 -1.66 -9.65 9.56
CA ILE A 51 -2.01 -10.41 10.77
C ILE A 51 -3.45 -10.95 10.68
N GLN A 52 -4.41 -10.13 10.24
CA GLN A 52 -5.81 -10.55 10.18
C GLN A 52 -6.05 -11.59 9.08
N LEU A 53 -5.49 -11.40 7.90
CA LEU A 53 -5.57 -12.36 6.80
C LEU A 53 -4.98 -13.72 7.18
N LEU A 54 -3.85 -13.73 7.89
CA LEU A 54 -3.25 -14.97 8.43
C LEU A 54 -4.10 -15.65 9.51
N LYS A 55 -4.91 -14.89 10.27
CA LYS A 55 -5.75 -15.40 11.36
C LYS A 55 -7.11 -15.90 10.89
N ALA A 56 -7.81 -15.10 10.09
CA ALA A 56 -9.18 -15.34 9.70
C ALA A 56 -9.28 -16.40 8.61
N GLY A 57 -8.31 -16.41 7.68
CA GLY A 57 -8.34 -17.23 6.49
C GLY A 57 -9.49 -16.82 5.56
N THR A 58 -9.15 -16.40 4.36
CA THR A 58 -10.02 -15.99 3.24
C THR A 58 -10.86 -14.74 3.45
N MET A 59 -10.29 -13.58 3.08
CA MET A 59 -11.02 -12.32 2.94
C MET A 59 -10.73 -11.58 1.63
N ALA A 60 -9.60 -11.85 0.98
CA ALA A 60 -9.22 -11.20 -0.26
C ALA A 60 -9.94 -11.82 -1.47
N THR A 61 -10.34 -10.97 -2.40
CA THR A 61 -10.95 -11.31 -3.67
C THR A 61 -10.05 -10.85 -4.82
N GLU A 62 -10.33 -11.34 -6.03
CA GLU A 62 -9.62 -10.89 -7.23
C GLU A 62 -9.74 -9.38 -7.47
N ASP A 63 -10.88 -8.76 -7.12
CA ASP A 63 -11.07 -7.32 -7.22
C ASP A 63 -10.12 -6.54 -6.31
N ASP A 64 -9.76 -7.10 -5.16
CA ASP A 64 -8.79 -6.47 -4.26
C ASP A 64 -7.37 -6.54 -4.81
N LEU A 65 -7.00 -7.68 -5.40
CA LEU A 65 -5.72 -7.82 -6.08
C LEU A 65 -5.62 -6.81 -7.23
N ASN A 66 -6.67 -6.69 -8.03
CA ASN A 66 -6.73 -5.72 -9.11
C ASN A 66 -6.64 -4.26 -8.60
N LEU A 67 -7.29 -3.95 -7.49
CA LEU A 67 -7.23 -2.64 -6.85
C LEU A 67 -5.82 -2.32 -6.34
N ILE A 68 -5.18 -3.24 -5.63
CA ILE A 68 -3.81 -3.05 -5.11
C ILE A 68 -2.82 -2.90 -6.27
N ALA A 69 -2.94 -3.74 -7.31
CA ALA A 69 -2.11 -3.62 -8.51
C ALA A 69 -2.33 -2.29 -9.26
N GLN A 70 -3.55 -1.76 -9.28
CA GLN A 70 -3.83 -0.43 -9.81
C GLN A 70 -3.16 0.66 -8.96
N ILE A 71 -3.32 0.62 -7.64
CA ILE A 71 -2.73 1.63 -6.74
C ILE A 71 -1.21 1.63 -6.86
N LYS A 72 -0.57 0.46 -6.96
CA LYS A 72 0.87 0.36 -7.23
C LYS A 72 1.26 1.08 -8.52
N ARG A 73 0.51 0.88 -9.61
CA ARG A 73 0.77 1.59 -10.88
C ARG A 73 0.61 3.09 -10.71
N GLU A 74 -0.40 3.55 -9.97
CA GLU A 74 -0.57 4.97 -9.67
C GLU A 74 0.63 5.55 -8.89
N ILE A 75 1.23 4.79 -7.97
CA ILE A 75 2.46 5.18 -7.27
C ILE A 75 3.66 5.20 -8.23
N ASP A 76 3.80 4.18 -9.08
CA ASP A 76 4.90 4.07 -10.04
C ASP A 76 4.80 5.14 -11.16
N ASP A 77 3.60 5.60 -11.50
CA ASP A 77 3.34 6.60 -12.56
C ASP A 77 3.19 8.04 -12.02
N ALA A 78 3.10 8.23 -10.70
CA ALA A 78 2.97 9.54 -10.07
C ALA A 78 4.05 10.52 -10.54
N ARG A 79 3.60 11.71 -10.94
CA ARG A 79 4.46 12.80 -11.46
C ARG A 79 5.00 13.67 -10.36
N ASP A 80 4.29 13.75 -9.24
CA ASP A 80 4.66 14.56 -8.10
C ASP A 80 4.34 13.90 -6.76
N THR A 81 4.77 14.57 -5.70
CA THR A 81 4.58 14.15 -4.31
C THR A 81 3.10 14.11 -3.93
N GLN A 82 2.27 15.01 -4.47
CA GLN A 82 0.85 15.06 -4.12
C GLN A 82 0.08 13.87 -4.70
N GLU A 83 0.37 13.48 -5.95
CA GLU A 83 -0.16 12.26 -6.56
C GLU A 83 0.29 11.01 -5.78
N THR A 84 1.56 10.97 -5.35
CA THR A 84 2.09 9.88 -4.52
C THR A 84 1.35 9.77 -3.19
N ILE A 85 1.09 10.90 -2.51
CA ILE A 85 0.34 10.95 -1.24
C ILE A 85 -1.09 10.46 -1.43
N VAL A 86 -1.76 10.86 -2.51
CA VAL A 86 -3.13 10.39 -2.81
C VAL A 86 -3.15 8.89 -3.03
N ALA A 87 -2.20 8.34 -3.79
CA ALA A 87 -2.10 6.90 -4.01
C ALA A 87 -1.77 6.15 -2.70
N ALA A 88 -0.91 6.70 -1.84
CA ALA A 88 -0.64 6.15 -0.51
C ALA A 88 -1.90 6.10 0.37
N ALA A 89 -2.70 7.17 0.38
CA ALA A 89 -3.97 7.19 1.12
C ALA A 89 -4.95 6.13 0.60
N ARG A 90 -5.01 5.92 -0.73
CA ARG A 90 -5.81 4.85 -1.33
C ARG A 90 -5.31 3.47 -0.93
N LEU A 91 -3.99 3.27 -0.89
CA LEU A 91 -3.38 2.02 -0.41
C LEU A 91 -3.79 1.72 1.03
N ILE A 92 -3.67 2.72 1.92
CA ILE A 92 -4.08 2.63 3.33
C ILE A 92 -5.55 2.24 3.45
N MET A 93 -6.44 2.88 2.69
CA MET A 93 -7.88 2.55 2.72
C MET A 93 -8.17 1.14 2.17
N ALA A 94 -7.55 0.76 1.06
CA ALA A 94 -7.74 -0.54 0.43
C ALA A 94 -7.30 -1.68 1.35
N ILE A 95 -6.18 -1.52 2.05
CA ILE A 95 -5.66 -2.51 2.99
C ILE A 95 -6.41 -2.45 4.34
N GLY A 96 -6.80 -1.25 4.79
CA GLY A 96 -7.49 -1.04 6.06
C GLY A 96 -8.81 -1.78 6.18
N ARG A 97 -9.45 -2.13 5.05
CA ARG A 97 -10.70 -2.92 5.04
C ARG A 97 -10.56 -4.31 5.66
N PHE A 98 -9.35 -4.85 5.75
CA PHE A 98 -9.05 -6.17 6.31
C PHE A 98 -8.74 -6.13 7.82
N VAL A 99 -8.70 -4.94 8.41
CA VAL A 99 -8.35 -4.74 9.82
C VAL A 99 -9.59 -4.75 10.73
N VAL A 100 -10.78 -4.58 10.15
CA VAL A 100 -12.07 -4.43 10.85
C VAL A 100 -12.64 -5.78 11.29
#